data_AF-A0A8T0HYH8-F1
#
_entry.id   AF-A0A8T0HYH8-F1
#
_cell.length_a   1.000
_cell.length_b   1.000
_cell.length_c   1.000
_cell.angle_alpha   90.00
_cell.angle_beta   90.00
_cell.angle_gamma   90.00
#
_symmetry.space_group_name_H-M   'P 1'
#
loop_
_entity.id
_entity.type
_entity.pdbx_description
1 polymer ?
#
loop_
_entity_poly.entity_id
_entity_poly.type
_entity_poly.pdbx_seq_one_letter_code
_entity_poly.pdbx_strand_id
1 'polypeptide(L)'
;MGSTGAAVIIIGAVLLFCSLHVDAKVRFNDVDNCGKCKHKCPRAPPHSERTCKRGMCGTKCKSGWKDCDRKKANGCEVDMKTDVKNCGSCGNVCPTVRTPDGNAVATCTNGVCGSALICPTGLADCDGDLSNGCEIDLVGFAATAINCGSCGNICPLSTNKTAFSYCNSGVCTFLCNFFDGFLGVEDCDGDMSNFCEVNTRNDVNNCGGCGNICVAPPGGGQISCIEGTCTSR
;
A
#
# COMPACT_ATOMS: atom_id res chain seq x y z
N MET A 1 0.26 77.90 15.56
CA MET A 1 -0.53 78.04 14.32
C MET A 1 0.45 77.86 13.15
N GLY A 2 0.49 76.82 12.34
CA GLY A 2 -0.19 75.53 12.30
C GLY A 2 0.68 74.62 11.43
N SER A 3 0.88 73.37 11.87
CA SER A 3 1.52 72.32 11.10
C SER A 3 0.58 71.86 10.00
N THR A 4 0.92 72.07 8.74
CA THR A 4 0.22 71.43 7.62
C THR A 4 0.81 70.03 7.43
N GLY A 5 0.10 69.04 7.95
CA GLY A 5 0.42 67.63 7.80
C GLY A 5 0.29 67.18 6.35
N ALA A 6 1.35 66.59 5.81
CA ALA A 6 1.25 65.70 4.66
C ALA A 6 0.83 64.32 5.18
N ALA A 7 -0.43 63.95 4.89
CA ALA A 7 -0.97 62.64 5.21
C ALA A 7 -0.15 61.54 4.51
N VAL A 8 0.62 60.79 5.30
CA VAL A 8 1.23 59.53 4.85
C VAL A 8 0.11 58.51 4.76
N ILE A 9 -0.49 58.40 3.57
CA ILE A 9 -1.45 57.34 3.23
C ILE A 9 -0.65 56.03 3.16
N ILE A 10 -0.62 55.32 4.28
CA ILE A 10 -0.28 53.90 4.32
C ILE A 10 -1.51 53.18 3.76
N ILE A 11 -1.42 52.63 2.55
CA ILE A 11 -1.97 51.35 2.08
C ILE A 11 -1.68 51.29 0.56
N GLY A 12 -0.63 50.54 0.18
CA GLY A 12 -0.23 50.33 -1.21
C GLY A 12 1.28 50.49 -1.49
N ALA A 13 2.13 49.93 -0.62
CA ALA A 13 3.57 50.21 -0.47
C ALA A 13 4.53 49.80 -1.63
N VAL A 14 4.08 49.69 -2.88
CA VAL A 14 4.90 49.18 -3.99
C VAL A 14 5.18 50.21 -5.09
N LEU A 15 4.34 51.25 -5.25
CA LEU A 15 4.38 52.09 -6.46
C LEU A 15 5.25 53.35 -6.39
N LEU A 16 5.77 53.75 -5.22
CA LEU A 16 6.40 55.07 -5.05
C LEU A 16 7.94 55.11 -5.02
N PHE A 17 8.64 53.97 -5.10
CA PHE A 17 10.08 53.93 -4.77
C PHE A 17 11.07 54.06 -5.94
N CYS A 18 10.60 54.10 -7.20
CA CYS A 18 11.50 54.02 -8.36
C CYS A 18 11.62 55.32 -9.18
N SER A 19 10.98 56.41 -8.75
CA SER A 19 10.81 57.63 -9.58
C SER A 19 11.56 58.87 -9.09
N LEU A 20 12.23 58.86 -7.93
CA LEU A 20 12.91 60.05 -7.37
C LEU A 20 14.24 59.63 -6.70
N HIS A 21 15.35 60.15 -7.20
CA HIS A 21 16.73 59.63 -7.10
C HIS A 21 17.51 59.90 -5.78
N VAL A 22 17.00 59.61 -4.57
CA VAL A 22 17.91 59.57 -3.40
C VAL A 22 17.39 58.58 -2.35
N ASP A 23 18.21 57.58 -1.99
CA ASP A 23 18.06 56.64 -0.86
C ASP A 23 17.01 55.52 -0.92
N ALA A 24 16.58 55.07 -2.10
CA ALA A 24 15.94 53.76 -2.18
C ALA A 24 17.01 52.70 -1.90
N LYS A 25 16.92 51.96 -0.78
CA LYS A 25 17.62 50.68 -0.58
C LYS A 25 17.43 49.87 -1.86
N VAL A 26 18.41 49.91 -2.78
CA VAL A 26 18.46 49.02 -3.94
C VAL A 26 18.41 47.65 -3.31
N ARG A 27 17.28 46.94 -3.44
CA ARG A 27 17.13 45.64 -2.81
C ARG A 27 18.03 44.71 -3.60
N PHE A 28 19.28 44.58 -3.15
CA PHE A 28 20.30 43.67 -3.68
C PHE A 28 19.91 42.19 -3.62
N ASN A 29 18.65 41.90 -3.22
CA ASN A 29 18.04 40.59 -3.09
C ASN A 29 16.61 40.53 -3.69
N ASP A 30 16.20 41.51 -4.50
CA ASP A 30 14.92 41.50 -5.23
C ASP A 30 15.16 41.08 -6.69
N VAL A 31 14.51 40.00 -7.12
CA VAL A 31 14.64 39.44 -8.48
C VAL A 31 14.01 40.31 -9.57
N ASP A 32 13.13 41.24 -9.22
CA ASP A 32 12.48 42.15 -10.16
C ASP A 32 13.11 43.56 -10.20
N ASN A 33 14.02 43.85 -9.25
CA ASN A 33 14.78 45.12 -9.14
C ASN A 33 16.26 44.87 -8.76
N CYS A 34 16.92 43.93 -9.45
CA CYS A 34 18.23 43.43 -9.02
C CYS A 34 19.36 44.40 -9.37
N GLY A 35 20.02 44.99 -8.37
CA GLY A 35 21.19 45.87 -8.56
C GLY A 35 20.88 47.26 -9.12
N LYS A 36 19.74 47.42 -9.80
CA LYS A 36 19.15 48.71 -10.18
C LYS A 36 17.63 48.58 -10.35
N CYS A 37 16.96 49.72 -10.29
CA CYS A 37 15.52 49.86 -10.47
C CYS A 37 15.04 49.23 -11.79
N LYS A 38 13.95 48.47 -11.77
CA LYS A 38 13.33 47.78 -12.92
C LYS A 38 14.24 46.77 -13.65
N HIS A 39 15.35 46.35 -13.05
CA HIS A 39 16.19 45.29 -13.62
C HIS A 39 15.68 43.91 -13.20
N LYS A 40 14.70 43.41 -13.96
CA LYS A 40 14.17 42.05 -13.76
C LYS A 40 15.19 41.01 -14.20
N CYS A 41 15.43 40.03 -13.34
CA CYS A 41 16.29 38.91 -13.68
C CYS A 41 15.68 38.07 -14.82
N PRO A 42 16.52 37.55 -15.74
CA PRO A 42 16.07 36.71 -16.85
C PRO A 42 15.27 35.50 -16.37
N ARG A 43 14.42 34.96 -17.25
CA ARG A 43 13.66 33.73 -16.96
C ARG A 43 14.62 32.62 -16.51
N ALA A 44 14.28 31.96 -15.41
CA ALA A 44 15.05 30.82 -14.94
C ALA A 44 14.90 29.64 -15.93
N PRO A 45 15.97 28.87 -16.18
CA PRO A 45 15.90 27.59 -16.88
C PRO A 45 14.95 26.59 -16.19
N PRO A 46 14.65 25.44 -16.83
CA PRO A 46 13.87 24.37 -16.23
C PRO A 46 14.33 24.00 -14.81
N HIS A 47 13.35 23.71 -13.95
CA HIS A 47 13.55 23.28 -12.56
C HIS A 47 14.45 24.19 -11.70
N SER A 48 14.58 25.46 -12.11
CA SER A 48 15.36 26.47 -11.42
C SER A 48 14.48 27.65 -10.97
N GLU A 49 15.00 28.44 -10.05
CA GLU A 49 14.44 29.70 -9.57
C GLU A 49 15.41 30.85 -9.84
N ARG A 50 14.85 32.02 -10.18
CA ARG A 50 15.63 33.27 -10.28
C ARG A 50 16.10 33.69 -8.90
N THR A 51 17.30 34.23 -8.81
CA THR A 51 17.86 34.80 -7.59
C THR A 51 18.49 36.15 -7.90
N CYS A 52 18.50 37.03 -6.91
CA CYS A 52 19.29 38.25 -6.94
C CYS A 52 20.17 38.23 -5.70
N LYS A 53 21.50 38.32 -5.84
CA LYS A 53 22.40 38.43 -4.70
C LYS A 53 23.43 39.51 -4.98
N ARG A 54 23.58 40.46 -4.05
CA ARG A 54 24.50 41.60 -4.18
C ARG A 54 24.27 42.37 -5.49
N GLY A 55 23.02 42.44 -5.94
CA GLY A 55 22.65 43.15 -7.16
C GLY A 55 22.98 42.43 -8.46
N MET A 56 23.40 41.16 -8.39
CA MET A 56 23.65 40.32 -9.55
C MET A 56 22.55 39.27 -9.69
N CYS A 57 21.98 39.18 -10.88
CA CYS A 57 21.04 38.12 -11.22
C CYS A 57 21.76 36.78 -11.31
N GLY A 58 21.15 35.74 -10.73
CA GLY A 58 21.62 34.37 -10.80
C GLY A 58 20.45 33.39 -10.77
N THR A 59 20.77 32.11 -10.73
CA THR A 59 19.79 31.03 -10.64
C THR A 59 20.19 30.07 -9.53
N LYS A 60 19.20 29.39 -8.94
CA LYS A 60 19.39 28.24 -8.05
C LYS A 60 18.41 27.14 -8.45
N CYS A 61 18.73 25.89 -8.16
CA CYS A 61 17.76 24.80 -8.36
C CYS A 61 16.58 24.93 -7.41
N LYS A 62 15.41 24.46 -7.86
CA LYS A 62 14.26 24.21 -6.99
C LYS A 62 14.63 23.12 -5.97
N SER A 63 13.91 23.09 -4.85
CA SER A 63 14.10 22.04 -3.84
C SER A 63 13.92 20.64 -4.46
N GLY A 64 14.86 19.74 -4.18
CA GLY A 64 14.91 18.39 -4.76
C GLY A 64 15.62 18.29 -6.11
N TRP A 65 15.86 19.39 -6.81
CA TRP A 65 16.51 19.38 -8.12
C TRP A 65 17.98 19.73 -8.05
N LYS A 66 18.77 19.21 -9.00
CA LYS A 66 20.21 19.45 -9.09
C LYS A 66 20.68 19.63 -10.52
N ASP A 67 21.64 20.53 -10.67
CA ASP A 67 22.47 20.71 -11.86
C ASP A 67 23.70 19.79 -11.72
N CYS A 68 23.68 18.66 -12.43
CA CYS A 68 24.69 17.61 -12.36
C CYS A 68 25.75 17.74 -13.47
N ASP A 69 25.37 18.25 -14.64
CA ASP A 69 26.30 18.52 -15.75
C ASP A 69 26.99 19.89 -15.68
N ARG A 70 26.58 20.74 -14.73
CA ARG A 70 27.06 22.10 -14.45
C ARG A 70 26.78 23.09 -15.58
N LYS A 71 25.84 22.80 -16.47
CA LYS A 71 25.47 23.67 -17.59
C LYS A 71 24.24 24.47 -17.25
N LYS A 72 24.44 25.61 -16.58
CA LYS A 72 23.37 26.58 -16.23
C LYS A 72 22.34 26.89 -17.32
N ALA A 73 22.68 26.75 -18.61
CA ALA A 73 21.76 26.96 -19.72
C ALA A 73 20.60 25.94 -19.80
N ASN A 74 20.81 24.67 -19.41
CA ASN A 74 19.77 23.63 -19.45
C ASN A 74 19.01 23.49 -18.11
N GLY A 75 19.54 24.06 -17.03
CA GLY A 75 18.86 24.20 -15.75
C GLY A 75 19.30 23.19 -14.71
N CYS A 76 18.34 22.63 -13.97
CA CYS A 76 18.58 21.58 -12.99
C CYS A 76 17.85 20.33 -13.46
N GLU A 77 18.57 19.44 -14.11
CA GLU A 77 18.05 18.37 -14.94
C GLU A 77 17.70 17.10 -14.16
N VAL A 78 18.17 17.00 -12.92
CA VAL A 78 18.02 15.80 -12.09
C VAL A 78 17.10 16.03 -10.91
N ASP A 79 16.10 15.16 -10.74
CA ASP A 79 15.28 15.06 -9.52
C ASP A 79 15.92 14.09 -8.51
N MET A 80 16.62 14.64 -7.52
CA MET A 80 17.30 13.85 -6.50
C MET A 80 16.33 13.15 -5.54
N LYS A 81 15.02 13.39 -5.60
CA LYS A 81 14.05 12.76 -4.70
C LYS A 81 13.52 11.42 -5.20
N THR A 82 13.48 11.25 -6.51
CA THR A 82 12.82 10.11 -7.16
C THR A 82 13.65 9.45 -8.25
N ASP A 83 14.71 10.09 -8.75
CA ASP A 83 15.58 9.49 -9.75
C ASP A 83 16.49 8.42 -9.10
N VAL A 84 16.20 7.16 -9.41
CA VAL A 84 16.95 5.99 -8.94
C VAL A 84 18.43 6.04 -9.35
N LYS A 85 18.79 6.77 -10.42
CA LYS A 85 20.18 6.92 -10.87
C LYS A 85 20.91 8.09 -10.22
N ASN A 86 20.22 8.95 -9.46
CA ASN A 86 20.76 10.17 -8.87
C ASN A 86 20.15 10.46 -7.48
N CYS A 87 19.88 9.42 -6.70
CA CYS A 87 19.08 9.54 -5.49
C CYS A 87 19.85 10.29 -4.38
N GLY A 88 19.34 11.42 -3.92
CA GLY A 88 20.00 12.28 -2.93
C GLY A 88 21.22 13.05 -3.44
N SER A 89 21.87 12.61 -4.52
CA SER A 89 23.00 13.30 -5.16
C SER A 89 23.26 12.80 -6.59
N CYS A 90 23.92 13.63 -7.40
CA CYS A 90 24.30 13.28 -8.77
C CYS A 90 25.14 12.00 -8.83
N GLY A 91 24.74 11.05 -9.67
CA GLY A 91 25.45 9.79 -9.87
C GLY A 91 25.29 8.77 -8.74
N ASN A 92 24.49 9.06 -7.71
CA ASN A 92 24.17 8.08 -6.67
C ASN A 92 23.10 7.11 -7.17
N VAL A 93 23.54 6.07 -7.88
CA VAL A 93 22.69 5.00 -8.38
C VAL A 93 22.31 4.09 -7.22
N CYS A 94 21.00 3.91 -7.00
CA CYS A 94 20.54 3.01 -5.95
C CYS A 94 20.86 1.55 -6.30
N PRO A 95 21.35 0.77 -5.32
CA PRO A 95 21.69 -0.63 -5.53
C PRO A 95 20.42 -1.44 -5.79
N THR A 96 20.51 -2.39 -6.71
CA THR A 96 19.49 -3.43 -6.90
C THR A 96 19.79 -4.60 -5.98
N VAL A 97 18.84 -4.96 -5.12
CA VAL A 97 18.90 -6.21 -4.36
C VAL A 97 18.64 -7.37 -5.32
N ARG A 98 19.42 -8.46 -5.19
CA ARG A 98 19.15 -9.71 -5.91
C ARG A 98 18.34 -10.61 -5.00
N THR A 99 17.21 -11.09 -5.50
CA THR A 99 16.41 -12.13 -4.86
C THR A 99 16.48 -13.39 -5.72
N PRO A 100 16.17 -14.58 -5.17
CA PRO A 100 16.13 -15.83 -5.94
C PRO A 100 15.25 -15.72 -7.19
N ASP A 101 14.13 -15.01 -7.08
CA ASP A 101 13.15 -14.85 -8.16
C ASP A 101 13.40 -13.62 -9.06
N GLY A 102 14.40 -12.79 -8.75
CA GLY A 102 14.76 -11.60 -9.55
C GLY A 102 13.77 -10.43 -9.45
N ASN A 103 12.90 -10.44 -8.44
CA ASN A 103 11.73 -9.57 -8.34
C ASN A 103 11.94 -8.24 -7.60
N ALA A 104 13.13 -8.00 -7.03
CA ALA A 104 13.43 -6.73 -6.36
C ALA A 104 13.84 -5.65 -7.34
N VAL A 105 13.33 -4.44 -7.11
CA VAL A 105 13.66 -3.22 -7.86
C VAL A 105 14.24 -2.15 -6.94
N ALA A 106 15.23 -1.42 -7.44
CA ALA A 106 15.78 -0.27 -6.72
C ALA A 106 14.77 0.89 -6.71
N THR A 107 14.61 1.54 -5.56
CA THR A 107 13.70 2.67 -5.40
C THR A 107 14.43 3.89 -4.87
N CYS A 108 13.96 5.08 -5.24
CA CYS A 108 14.41 6.34 -4.65
C CYS A 108 13.20 7.08 -4.06
N THR A 109 13.20 7.25 -2.74
CA THR A 109 12.11 7.93 -2.03
C THR A 109 12.69 9.04 -1.17
N ASN A 110 12.30 10.28 -1.48
CA ASN A 110 12.79 11.47 -0.78
C ASN A 110 14.33 11.58 -0.73
N GLY A 111 15.02 11.08 -1.76
CA GLY A 111 16.47 11.12 -1.88
C GLY A 111 17.21 10.08 -1.05
N VAL A 112 16.49 9.06 -0.57
CA VAL A 112 17.07 7.89 0.08
C VAL A 112 16.86 6.68 -0.82
N CYS A 113 17.95 5.95 -1.08
CA CYS A 113 17.89 4.68 -1.78
C CYS A 113 17.21 3.63 -0.92
N GLY A 114 16.30 2.89 -1.54
CA GLY A 114 15.66 1.72 -0.97
C GLY A 114 15.53 0.62 -2.01
N SER A 115 14.78 -0.40 -1.65
CA SER A 115 14.40 -1.48 -2.57
C SER A 115 12.97 -1.86 -2.29
N ALA A 116 12.25 -2.26 -3.33
CA ALA A 116 10.90 -2.79 -3.23
C ALA A 116 10.88 -4.16 -3.89
N LEU A 117 10.18 -5.11 -3.28
CA LEU A 117 9.94 -6.41 -3.84
C LEU A 117 8.62 -6.42 -4.61
N ILE A 118 8.62 -7.00 -5.81
CA ILE A 118 7.43 -7.15 -6.65
C ILE A 118 7.08 -8.62 -6.76
N CYS A 119 6.15 -9.10 -5.93
CA CYS A 119 5.76 -10.50 -5.99
C CYS A 119 4.85 -10.82 -7.18
N PRO A 120 5.04 -11.99 -7.84
CA PRO A 120 4.09 -12.51 -8.81
C PRO A 120 2.71 -12.69 -8.17
N THR A 121 1.67 -12.68 -9.00
CA THR A 121 0.29 -12.89 -8.54
C THR A 121 0.20 -14.18 -7.72
N GLY A 122 -0.36 -14.06 -6.51
CA GLY A 122 -0.57 -15.19 -5.60
C GLY A 122 0.64 -15.54 -4.73
N LEU A 123 1.78 -14.84 -4.84
CA LEU A 123 2.90 -14.98 -3.92
C LEU A 123 3.06 -13.73 -3.04
N ALA A 124 3.65 -13.90 -1.87
CA ALA A 124 4.03 -12.81 -0.98
C ALA A 124 5.31 -13.09 -0.21
N ASP A 125 5.95 -11.98 0.18
CA ASP A 125 6.97 -11.91 1.22
C ASP A 125 6.26 -11.67 2.56
N CYS A 126 6.23 -12.68 3.42
CA CYS A 126 5.52 -12.63 4.70
C CYS A 126 6.44 -12.40 5.90
N ASP A 127 7.76 -12.47 5.73
CA ASP A 127 8.74 -12.21 6.79
C ASP A 127 9.45 -10.85 6.64
N GLY A 128 9.27 -10.18 5.50
CA GLY A 128 9.85 -8.90 5.14
C GLY A 128 11.32 -8.98 4.70
N ASP A 129 11.84 -10.18 4.45
CA ASP A 129 13.22 -10.39 4.07
C ASP A 129 13.35 -10.41 2.53
N LEU A 130 13.94 -9.33 2.01
CA LEU A 130 14.17 -9.21 0.57
C LEU A 130 15.15 -10.27 0.03
N SER A 131 15.91 -10.95 0.88
CA SER A 131 16.97 -11.88 0.46
C SER A 131 16.45 -13.25 0.01
N ASN A 132 15.27 -13.67 0.47
CA ASN A 132 14.59 -14.91 0.12
C ASN A 132 13.47 -14.73 -0.93
N GLY A 133 13.01 -13.49 -1.17
CA GLY A 133 12.09 -13.20 -2.27
C GLY A 133 10.62 -13.34 -1.89
N CYS A 134 9.82 -14.04 -2.68
CA CYS A 134 8.38 -14.17 -2.46
C CYS A 134 8.07 -15.62 -2.08
N GLU A 135 8.33 -15.98 -0.84
CA GLU A 135 8.43 -17.38 -0.40
C GLU A 135 7.08 -18.06 -0.24
N ILE A 136 6.02 -17.26 -0.05
CA ILE A 136 4.73 -17.76 0.42
C ILE A 136 3.70 -17.76 -0.69
N ASP A 137 3.18 -18.94 -0.99
CA ASP A 137 2.00 -19.14 -1.82
C ASP A 137 0.72 -18.78 -1.04
N LEU A 138 -0.01 -17.78 -1.52
CA LEU A 138 -1.26 -17.29 -0.97
C LEU A 138 -2.50 -17.97 -1.58
N VAL A 139 -2.36 -18.69 -2.70
CA VAL A 139 -3.49 -19.22 -3.47
C VAL A 139 -3.53 -20.75 -3.53
N GLY A 140 -2.45 -21.41 -3.10
CA GLY A 140 -2.30 -22.85 -3.10
C GLY A 140 -3.33 -23.60 -2.25
N PHE A 141 -3.58 -24.85 -2.65
CA PHE A 141 -4.46 -25.77 -1.91
C PHE A 141 -3.72 -26.35 -0.70
N ALA A 142 -3.95 -25.79 0.48
CA ALA A 142 -3.41 -26.31 1.73
C ALA A 142 -4.50 -26.42 2.80
N ALA A 143 -4.59 -27.61 3.42
CA ALA A 143 -5.48 -28.00 4.53
C ALA A 143 -5.35 -27.12 5.79
N THR A 144 -4.23 -26.41 5.89
CA THR A 144 -3.86 -25.55 7.01
C THR A 144 -3.17 -24.31 6.46
N ALA A 145 -3.80 -23.65 5.50
CA ALA A 145 -3.22 -22.45 4.90
C ALA A 145 -3.17 -21.34 5.95
N ILE A 146 -1.99 -21.14 6.53
CA ILE A 146 -1.68 -20.04 7.44
C ILE A 146 -1.60 -18.71 6.68
N ASN A 147 -1.57 -18.75 5.35
CA ASN A 147 -1.38 -17.58 4.49
C ASN A 147 -2.43 -17.50 3.36
N CYS A 148 -3.67 -17.93 3.58
CA CYS A 148 -4.66 -17.97 2.49
C CYS A 148 -5.09 -16.56 2.07
N GLY A 149 -4.78 -16.13 0.85
CA GLY A 149 -5.13 -14.79 0.33
C GLY A 149 -4.31 -13.63 0.91
N SER A 150 -3.72 -13.79 2.10
CA SER A 150 -2.78 -12.85 2.71
C SER A 150 -1.91 -13.52 3.77
N CYS A 151 -0.73 -12.96 4.04
CA CYS A 151 0.17 -13.42 5.11
C CYS A 151 -0.55 -13.52 6.46
N GLY A 152 -0.38 -14.65 7.15
CA GLY A 152 -0.97 -14.90 8.47
C GLY A 152 -2.49 -15.13 8.47
N ASN A 153 -3.16 -15.13 7.31
CA ASN A 153 -4.57 -15.49 7.24
C ASN A 153 -4.75 -17.00 7.33
N ILE A 154 -4.98 -17.48 8.55
CA ILE A 154 -5.30 -18.87 8.85
C ILE A 154 -6.78 -19.10 8.55
N CYS A 155 -7.07 -20.11 7.73
CA CYS A 155 -8.47 -20.48 7.51
C CYS A 155 -9.14 -20.94 8.82
N PRO A 156 -10.36 -20.44 9.10
CA PRO A 156 -11.03 -20.74 10.36
C PRO A 156 -11.28 -22.24 10.48
N LEU A 157 -10.86 -22.79 11.61
CA LEU A 157 -11.20 -24.16 12.00
C LEU A 157 -12.62 -24.16 12.57
N SER A 158 -13.45 -25.11 12.14
CA SER A 158 -14.74 -25.34 12.81
C SER A 158 -14.47 -25.67 14.28
N THR A 159 -15.10 -24.92 15.18
CA THR A 159 -15.08 -25.19 16.63
C THR A 159 -15.67 -26.57 16.96
N ASN A 160 -16.41 -27.17 16.01
CA ASN A 160 -16.98 -28.52 16.08
C ASN A 160 -16.11 -29.61 15.42
N LYS A 161 -14.82 -29.34 15.14
CA LYS A 161 -13.76 -30.33 14.78
C LYS A 161 -13.98 -31.21 13.53
N THR A 162 -15.07 -31.06 12.79
CA THR A 162 -15.43 -32.02 11.71
C THR A 162 -15.45 -31.42 10.30
N ALA A 163 -15.27 -30.11 10.13
CA ALA A 163 -15.13 -29.50 8.82
C ALA A 163 -13.65 -29.41 8.42
N PHE A 164 -13.32 -29.83 7.20
CA PHE A 164 -11.99 -29.65 6.64
C PHE A 164 -11.89 -28.27 5.97
N SER A 165 -11.24 -27.31 6.63
CA SER A 165 -10.95 -26.00 6.04
C SER A 165 -9.72 -26.06 5.14
N TYR A 166 -9.72 -25.36 4.01
CA TYR A 166 -8.58 -25.28 3.11
C TYR A 166 -8.59 -23.97 2.33
N CYS A 167 -7.45 -23.61 1.76
CA CYS A 167 -7.38 -22.47 0.85
C CYS A 167 -7.70 -22.88 -0.58
N ASN A 168 -8.58 -22.14 -1.24
CA ASN A 168 -8.88 -22.30 -2.65
C ASN A 168 -8.73 -20.96 -3.35
N SER A 169 -7.71 -20.80 -4.19
CA SER A 169 -7.50 -19.58 -4.97
C SER A 169 -7.45 -18.31 -4.11
N GLY A 170 -6.87 -18.40 -2.90
CA GLY A 170 -6.76 -17.29 -1.96
C GLY A 170 -8.01 -17.03 -1.11
N VAL A 171 -9.01 -17.91 -1.19
CA VAL A 171 -10.23 -17.83 -0.39
C VAL A 171 -10.32 -19.05 0.51
N CYS A 172 -10.49 -18.81 1.81
CA CYS A 172 -10.76 -19.89 2.75
C CYS A 172 -12.11 -20.54 2.44
N THR A 173 -12.06 -21.83 2.17
CA THR A 173 -13.20 -22.69 1.86
C THR A 173 -13.20 -23.85 2.85
N PHE A 174 -14.29 -24.60 2.94
CA PHE A 174 -14.36 -25.80 3.75
C PHE A 174 -15.17 -26.90 3.04
N LEU A 175 -14.94 -28.14 3.47
CA LEU A 175 -15.66 -29.32 3.00
C LEU A 175 -16.21 -30.07 4.22
N CYS A 176 -17.50 -30.40 4.16
CA CYS A 176 -18.16 -31.24 5.16
C CYS A 176 -17.94 -32.74 4.92
N ASN A 177 -17.66 -33.13 3.66
CA ASN A 177 -17.55 -34.52 3.25
C ASN A 177 -16.28 -34.79 2.42
N PHE A 178 -15.10 -34.65 3.03
CA PHE A 178 -13.82 -34.88 2.33
C PHE A 178 -13.50 -36.37 2.06
N PHE A 179 -14.26 -37.30 2.64
CA PHE A 179 -14.11 -38.75 2.48
C PHE A 179 -15.46 -39.47 2.61
N ASP A 180 -16.36 -39.39 1.62
CA ASP A 180 -17.58 -40.23 1.53
C ASP A 180 -18.28 -40.53 2.88
N GLY A 181 -18.60 -39.50 3.66
CA GLY A 181 -19.29 -39.64 4.96
C GLY A 181 -18.43 -40.10 6.14
N PHE A 182 -17.10 -40.21 6.01
CA PHE A 182 -16.18 -40.61 7.09
C PHE A 182 -16.23 -39.68 8.31
N LEU A 183 -16.51 -38.39 8.11
CA LEU A 183 -16.66 -37.43 9.20
C LEU A 183 -18.09 -37.40 9.76
N GLY A 184 -19.07 -37.90 8.99
CA GLY A 184 -20.45 -38.01 9.46
C GLY A 184 -21.07 -36.67 9.80
N VAL A 185 -20.69 -35.61 9.08
CA VAL A 185 -21.27 -34.28 9.25
C VAL A 185 -21.68 -33.68 7.91
N GLU A 186 -22.78 -32.96 7.90
CA GLU A 186 -23.33 -32.32 6.69
C GLU A 186 -23.73 -30.86 6.98
N ASP A 187 -23.73 -30.07 5.92
CA ASP A 187 -24.32 -28.72 5.85
C ASP A 187 -25.77 -28.89 5.36
N CYS A 188 -26.73 -28.84 6.28
CA CYS A 188 -28.13 -29.15 6.01
C CYS A 188 -28.99 -27.91 5.79
N ASP A 189 -28.55 -26.74 6.23
CA ASP A 189 -29.23 -25.47 5.98
C ASP A 189 -28.65 -24.67 4.79
N GLY A 190 -27.48 -25.09 4.28
CA GLY A 190 -26.76 -24.42 3.21
C GLY A 190 -26.09 -23.11 3.65
N ASP A 191 -26.08 -22.81 4.96
CA ASP A 191 -25.51 -21.60 5.53
C ASP A 191 -24.04 -21.83 5.89
N MET A 192 -23.19 -21.45 4.93
CA MET A 192 -21.76 -21.58 5.08
C MET A 192 -21.13 -20.75 6.22
N SER A 193 -21.91 -19.90 6.91
CA SER A 193 -21.44 -19.14 8.07
C SER A 193 -21.43 -19.94 9.38
N ASN A 194 -22.14 -21.07 9.45
CA ASN A 194 -22.21 -21.92 10.64
C ASN A 194 -21.53 -23.31 10.48
N PHE A 195 -20.89 -23.53 9.32
CA PHE A 195 -20.09 -24.72 8.97
C PHE A 195 -20.93 -26.00 8.82
N CYS A 196 -20.33 -27.18 9.08
CA CYS A 196 -20.99 -28.48 9.01
C CYS A 196 -21.64 -28.77 10.37
N GLU A 197 -22.88 -28.34 10.51
CA GLU A 197 -23.62 -28.20 11.75
C GLU A 197 -24.33 -29.48 12.19
N VAL A 198 -24.64 -30.38 11.27
CA VAL A 198 -25.40 -31.60 11.54
C VAL A 198 -24.51 -32.83 11.60
N ASN A 199 -24.66 -33.66 12.64
CA ASN A 199 -23.99 -34.96 12.75
C ASN A 199 -24.89 -36.09 12.23
N THR A 200 -24.60 -36.59 11.04
CA THR A 200 -25.40 -37.64 10.41
C THR A 200 -25.14 -39.04 10.97
N ARG A 201 -24.17 -39.24 11.88
CA ARG A 201 -23.91 -40.56 12.50
C ARG A 201 -24.78 -40.88 13.69
N ASN A 202 -25.26 -39.86 14.40
CA ASN A 202 -25.97 -40.05 15.67
C ASN A 202 -27.17 -39.13 15.87
N ASP A 203 -27.47 -38.21 14.94
CA ASP A 203 -28.70 -37.43 14.97
C ASP A 203 -29.86 -38.25 14.40
N VAL A 204 -30.86 -38.54 15.24
CA VAL A 204 -32.08 -39.26 14.85
C VAL A 204 -32.95 -38.50 13.84
N ASN A 205 -32.76 -37.19 13.68
CA ASN A 205 -33.48 -36.38 12.70
C ASN A 205 -32.73 -36.23 11.37
N ASN A 206 -31.46 -36.64 11.32
CA ASN A 206 -30.57 -36.48 10.16
C ASN A 206 -29.70 -37.73 9.94
N CYS A 207 -30.25 -38.91 10.20
CA CYS A 207 -29.46 -40.13 10.29
C CYS A 207 -29.01 -40.63 8.93
N GLY A 208 -27.71 -40.62 8.66
CA GLY A 208 -27.14 -40.97 7.34
C GLY A 208 -27.35 -39.90 6.27
N GLY A 209 -27.93 -38.75 6.61
CA GLY A 209 -28.10 -37.61 5.71
C GLY A 209 -29.10 -36.59 6.24
N CYS A 210 -29.00 -35.35 5.77
CA CYS A 210 -29.93 -34.26 6.11
C CYS A 210 -31.41 -34.65 5.96
N GLY A 211 -32.19 -34.42 7.01
CA GLY A 211 -33.63 -34.68 7.03
C GLY A 211 -34.04 -36.16 7.03
N ASN A 212 -33.09 -37.11 7.13
CA ASN A 212 -33.42 -38.51 7.26
C ASN A 212 -33.83 -38.84 8.70
N ILE A 213 -35.11 -38.63 8.99
CA ILE A 213 -35.69 -38.82 10.32
C ILE A 213 -35.97 -40.32 10.55
N CYS A 214 -35.38 -40.87 11.62
CA CYS A 214 -35.68 -42.23 12.06
C CYS A 214 -37.09 -42.31 12.67
N VAL A 215 -37.91 -43.24 12.18
CA VAL A 215 -39.30 -43.42 12.61
C VAL A 215 -39.46 -44.71 13.43
N ALA A 216 -40.24 -44.64 14.51
CA ALA A 216 -40.53 -45.82 15.34
C ALA A 216 -41.32 -46.88 14.56
N PRO A 217 -41.10 -48.17 14.83
CA PRO A 217 -41.94 -49.23 14.30
C PRO A 217 -43.39 -49.14 14.85
N PRO A 218 -44.37 -49.71 14.14
CA PRO A 218 -45.75 -49.78 14.63
C PRO A 218 -45.82 -50.51 15.98
N GLY A 219 -46.37 -49.86 17.00
CA GLY A 219 -46.42 -50.37 18.39
C GLY A 219 -45.46 -49.68 19.37
N GLY A 220 -44.63 -48.76 18.90
CA GLY A 220 -43.64 -48.05 19.71
C GLY A 220 -42.33 -48.83 19.87
N GLY A 221 -41.26 -48.15 20.28
CA GLY A 221 -39.92 -48.73 20.43
C GLY A 221 -38.86 -47.65 20.58
N GLN A 222 -37.68 -48.02 21.08
CA GLN A 222 -36.57 -47.08 21.17
C GLN A 222 -35.93 -46.95 19.78
N ILE A 223 -35.85 -45.72 19.26
CA ILE A 223 -35.21 -45.40 17.99
C ILE A 223 -33.82 -44.82 18.27
N SER A 224 -32.82 -45.26 17.51
CA SER A 224 -31.45 -44.74 17.59
C SER A 224 -30.86 -44.57 16.20
N CYS A 225 -30.01 -43.57 16.02
CA CYS A 225 -29.11 -43.46 14.87
C CYS A 225 -27.73 -43.98 15.28
N ILE A 226 -27.23 -45.01 14.59
CA ILE A 226 -25.92 -45.62 14.85
C ILE A 226 -25.15 -45.66 13.54
N GLU A 227 -24.02 -44.94 13.48
CA GLU A 227 -23.15 -44.87 12.30
C GLU A 227 -23.92 -44.50 11.02
N GLY A 228 -24.92 -43.62 11.14
CA GLY A 228 -25.76 -43.16 10.03
C GLY A 228 -26.86 -44.13 9.61
N THR A 229 -27.15 -45.15 10.41
CA THR A 229 -28.25 -46.09 10.17
C THR A 229 -29.30 -46.01 11.27
N CYS A 230 -30.57 -45.85 10.88
CA CYS A 230 -31.70 -45.92 11.81
C CYS A 230 -31.87 -47.36 12.32
N THR A 231 -31.90 -47.52 13.63
CA THR A 231 -32.10 -48.80 14.32
C THR A 231 -33.25 -48.69 15.32
N SER A 232 -33.96 -49.78 15.56
CA SER A 232 -35.00 -49.87 16.58
C SER A 232 -34.85 -51.13 17.42
N ARG A 233 -35.12 -51.04 18.72
CA ARG A 233 -35.26 -52.18 19.63
C ARG A 233 -36.59 -52.14 20.38
#